data_AF-A0A3D1GBM9-F1
#
_entry.id   AF-A0A3D1GBM9-F1
#
_cell.length_a   1.000
_cell.length_b   1.000
_cell.length_c   1.000
_cell.angle_alpha   90.00
_cell.angle_beta   90.00
_cell.angle_gamma   90.00
#
_symmetry.space_group_name_H-M   'P 1'
#
loop_
_entity.id
_entity.type
_entity.pdbx_description
1 polymer ?
#
loop_
_entity_poly.entity_id
_entity_poly.type
_entity_poly.pdbx_seq_one_letter_code
_entity_poly.pdbx_strand_id
1 'polypeptide(L)' 'MREAFIVEAKRTACGKANRGSLRFTYPDTLGGEVVKDLLNHTPELDPAEIDDV' A
#
# COMPACT_ATOMS: atom_id res chain seq x y z
N MET A 1 -22.06 -17.37 0.81
CA MET A 1 -21.33 -16.10 0.67
C MET A 1 -20.50 -15.93 1.93
N ARG A 2 -19.19 -15.70 1.82
CA ARG A 2 -18.33 -15.43 2.98
C ARG A 2 -18.43 -13.94 3.33
N GLU A 3 -18.35 -13.62 4.62
CA GLU A 3 -18.30 -12.22 5.07
C GLU A 3 -16.95 -11.60 4.66
N ALA A 4 -17.00 -10.35 4.19
CA ALA A 4 -15.82 -9.61 3.78
C ALA A 4 -15.33 -8.73 4.95
N PHE A 5 -14.02 -8.74 5.17
CA PHE A 5 -13.37 -7.98 6.23
C PHE A 5 -12.27 -7.09 5.64
N ILE A 6 -12.07 -5.92 6.24
CA ILE A 6 -10.88 -5.09 5.99
C ILE A 6 -9.89 -5.44 7.09
N VAL A 7 -8.78 -6.08 6.72
CA VAL A 7 -7.73 -6.50 7.67
C VAL A 7 -6.83 -5.31 8.00
N GLU A 8 -6.36 -4.58 6.98
CA GLU A 8 -5.50 -3.42 7.15
C GLU A 8 -5.72 -2.41 6.02
N ALA A 9 -5.45 -1.13 6.29
CA ALA A 9 -5.55 -0.05 5.31
C ALA A 9 -4.47 1.00 5.55
N LYS A 10 -3.68 1.32 4.51
CA LYS A 10 -2.62 2.32 4.56
C LYS A 10 -2.64 3.25 3.37
N ARG A 11 -1.95 4.38 3.51
CA ARG A 11 -1.79 5.40 2.47
C ARG A 11 -0.47 6.14 2.61
N THR A 12 0.00 6.72 1.52
CA THR A 12 1.09 7.71 1.58
C THR A 12 0.58 9.04 2.13
N ALA A 13 1.52 9.91 2.51
CA ALA A 13 1.21 11.33 2.67
C ALA A 13 0.75 11.94 1.34
N CYS A 14 -0.07 12.99 1.40
CA CYS A 14 -0.46 13.74 0.22
C CYS A 14 0.57 14.85 -0.05
N GLY A 15 1.35 14.70 -1.12
CA GLY A 15 2.35 15.68 -1.52
C GLY A 15 1.75 16.83 -2.32
N LYS A 16 2.21 18.06 -2.06
CA LYS A 16 1.84 19.23 -2.88
C LYS A 16 2.38 19.07 -4.32
N ALA A 17 1.56 19.39 -5.32
CA ALA A 17 2.02 19.44 -6.71
C ALA A 17 3.17 20.44 -6.91
N ASN A 18 4.15 20.10 -7.76
CA ASN A 18 5.31 20.88 -8.18
C ASN A 18 6.33 21.30 -7.08
N ARG A 19 5.88 21.53 -5.84
CA ARG A 19 6.71 22.00 -4.72
C ARG A 19 6.69 21.07 -3.50
N GLY A 20 6.05 19.90 -3.62
CA GLY A 20 6.03 18.89 -2.56
C GLY A 20 7.31 18.04 -2.53
N SER A 21 7.44 17.27 -1.45
CA SER A 21 8.53 16.30 -1.23
C SER A 21 8.46 15.12 -2.20
N LEU A 22 7.26 14.67 -2.55
CA LEU A 22 7.03 13.50 -3.41
C LEU A 22 7.09 13.79 -4.92
N ARG A 23 7.41 15.04 -5.34
CA ARG A 23 7.32 15.46 -6.74
C ARG A 23 8.24 14.71 -7.71
N PHE A 24 9.28 14.06 -7.19
CA PHE A 24 10.23 13.27 -7.96
C PHE A 24 10.11 11.76 -7.68
N THR A 25 9.09 11.36 -6.93
CA THR A 25 8.81 9.95 -6.66
C THR A 25 7.81 9.46 -7.69
N TYR A 26 8.13 8.37 -8.36
CA TYR A 26 7.21 7.77 -9.32
C TYR A 26 6.00 7.13 -8.60
N PRO A 27 4.82 7.13 -9.25
CA PRO A 27 3.60 6.63 -8.63
C PRO A 27 3.63 5.12 -8.32
N ASP A 28 4.33 4.33 -9.12
CA ASP A 28 4.56 2.89 -8.89
C ASP A 28 5.37 2.65 -7.61
N THR A 29 6.38 3.47 -7.36
CA THR A 29 7.18 3.46 -6.13
C THR A 29 6.32 3.79 -4.92
N LEU A 30 5.44 4.80 -5.03
CA LEU A 30 4.51 5.16 -3.96
C LEU A 30 3.54 4.02 -3.64
N GLY A 31 2.99 3.35 -4.66
CA GLY A 31 2.14 2.17 -4.48
C GLY A 31 2.88 0.99 -3.86
N GLY A 32 4.09 0.70 -4.36
CA GLY A 32 4.94 -0.38 -3.86
C GLY A 32 5.33 -0.22 -2.39
N GLU A 33 5.63 1.01 -1.93
CA GLU A 33 5.91 1.28 -0.53
C GLU A 33 4.69 1.02 0.38
N VAL A 34 3.47 1.29 -0.10
CA VAL A 34 2.24 0.97 0.66
C VAL A 34 2.05 -0.54 0.78
N VAL A 35 2.20 -1.29 -0.33
CA VAL A 35 2.08 -2.76 -0.32
C VAL A 35 3.13 -3.38 0.59
N LYS A 36 4.38 -2.93 0.49
CA LYS A 36 5.48 -3.38 1.34
C LYS A 36 5.20 -3.11 2.83
N ASP A 37 4.73 -1.91 3.16
CA ASP A 37 4.43 -1.55 4.56
C ASP A 37 3.22 -2.32 5.12
N LEU A 38 2.20 -2.61 4.28
CA LEU A 38 1.09 -3.50 4.63
C LEU A 38 1.59 -4.89 4.98
N LEU A 39 2.34 -5.55 4.08
CA LEU A 39 2.85 -6.91 4.31
C LEU A 39 3.77 -7.00 5.53
N ASN A 40 4.55 -5.95 5.81
CA ASN A 40 5.38 -5.90 7.01
C ASN A 40 4.57 -5.83 8.32
N HIS A 41 3.36 -5.26 8.28
CA HIS A 41 2.46 -5.14 9.44
C HIS A 41 1.49 -6.31 9.57
N THR A 42 1.37 -7.14 8.54
CA THR A 42 0.61 -8.40 8.53
C THR A 42 1.52 -9.60 8.24
N PRO A 43 2.51 -9.91 9.12
CA PRO A 43 3.49 -10.98 8.89
C PRO A 43 2.89 -12.39 8.87
N GLU A 44 1.64 -12.54 9.30
CA GLU A 44 0.86 -13.77 9.29
C GLU A 44 0.19 -14.08 7.94
N LEU A 45 0.10 -13.09 7.05
CA LEU A 45 -0.42 -13.25 5.70
C LEU A 45 0.69 -13.77 4.78
N ASP A 46 0.50 -14.95 4.19
CA ASP A 46 1.35 -15.40 3.08
C ASP A 46 1.01 -14.57 1.82
N PRO A 47 1.97 -13.82 1.24
CA PRO A 47 1.71 -13.05 0.02
C PRO A 47 1.21 -13.89 -1.16
N ALA A 48 1.46 -15.20 -1.17
CA ALA A 48 0.96 -16.11 -2.20
C ALA A 48 -0.56 -16.36 -2.11
N GLU A 49 -1.21 -16.01 -1.00
CA GLU A 49 -2.67 -16.09 -0.84
C GLU A 49 -3.42 -14.88 -1.41
N ILE A 50 -2.69 -13.86 -1.92
CA ILE A 50 -3.31 -12.69 -2.55
C ILE A 50 -3.69 -13.03 -4.00
N ASP A 51 -4.99 -13.13 -4.25
CA ASP A 51 -5.52 -13.51 -5.55
C ASP A 51 -5.54 -12.36 -6.59
N ASP A 52 -5.57 -11.09 -6.16
CA ASP A 52 -5.73 -9.92 -7.05
C ASP A 52 -5.19 -8.61 -6.45
N VAL A 53 -4.76 -7.65 -7.30
CA VAL A 53 -4.19 -6.32 -6.93
C VAL A 53 -4.64 -5.21 -7.87
#